data_AF-A0A2B4SVI4-F1
#
_entry.id   AF-A0A2B4SVI4-F1
#
_cell.length_a   1.000
_cell.length_b   1.000
_cell.length_c   1.000
_cell.angle_alpha   90.00
_cell.angle_beta   90.00
_cell.angle_gamma   90.00
#
_symmetry.space_group_name_H-M   'P 1'
#
loop_
_entity.id
_entity.type
_entity.pdbx_description
1 polymer ?
#
loop_
_entity_poly.entity_id
_entity_poly.type
_entity_poly.pdbx_seq_one_letter_code
_entity_poly.pdbx_strand_id
1 'polypeptide(L)'
;MKKSRSQSKRGICNPDPRVISEVQSVLRGRIFHAGVPPQLHGLEEQNRELLDLIQRCAQYGESNSVLLIGPRGSGKSLLVKKILEDLSKTKGVKQNLLEVHLNGISVLELCLIIAMKHLVTLSEGDPFNFEMVYQEYQKFAQKKGLSIQSFEKPVVLKAFEHLTALEFVNSIDNIAKNTPKEYRLVTLLVDPTQINSALQRYPDCPTEVKQWATSAIV
;
A
#
# COMPACT_ATOMS: atom_id res chain seq x y z
N MET A 1 -38.28 34.89 35.91
CA MET A 1 -37.59 34.07 34.89
C MET A 1 -36.43 34.87 34.31
N LYS A 2 -35.38 34.15 33.86
CA LYS A 2 -34.14 34.58 33.16
C LYS A 2 -32.92 34.89 34.05
N LYS A 3 -32.17 33.83 34.40
CA LYS A 3 -30.75 33.90 34.77
C LYS A 3 -29.92 34.04 33.47
N SER A 4 -29.12 35.09 33.37
CA SER A 4 -28.17 35.34 32.27
C SER A 4 -26.94 34.44 32.42
N ARG A 5 -26.66 33.61 31.39
CA ARG A 5 -25.43 32.80 31.32
C ARG A 5 -24.25 33.69 30.91
N SER A 6 -23.20 33.73 31.72
CA SER A 6 -21.90 34.32 31.40
C SER A 6 -21.22 33.48 30.32
N GLN A 7 -21.00 34.07 29.13
CA GLN A 7 -20.20 33.47 28.07
C GLN A 7 -18.72 33.49 28.46
N SER A 8 -18.13 32.32 28.69
CA SER A 8 -16.68 32.15 28.87
C SER A 8 -15.99 32.28 27.51
N LYS A 9 -15.18 33.33 27.33
CA LYS A 9 -14.35 33.54 26.14
C LYS A 9 -13.31 32.42 26.06
N ARG A 10 -13.45 31.51 25.09
CA ARG A 10 -12.39 30.54 24.76
C ARG A 10 -11.19 31.31 24.21
N GLY A 11 -10.15 31.47 25.04
CA GLY A 11 -8.86 32.00 24.57
C GLY A 11 -8.28 31.08 23.51
N ILE A 12 -7.89 31.65 22.37
CA ILE A 12 -7.18 30.94 21.31
C ILE A 12 -5.77 30.67 21.86
N CYS A 13 -5.54 29.44 22.33
CA CYS A 13 -4.20 28.96 22.64
C CYS A 13 -3.48 28.78 21.29
N ASN A 14 -2.51 29.64 20.98
CA ASN A 14 -1.57 29.37 19.89
C ASN A 14 -0.64 28.24 20.37
N PRO A 15 -0.70 27.04 19.76
CA PRO A 15 0.16 25.94 20.17
C PRO A 15 1.64 26.28 19.91
N ASP A 16 2.52 25.83 20.80
CA ASP A 16 3.97 26.03 20.67
C ASP A 16 4.45 25.49 19.30
N PRO A 17 5.19 26.27 18.51
CA PRO A 17 5.76 25.82 17.23
C PRO A 17 6.52 24.49 17.31
N ARG A 18 7.14 24.17 18.45
CA ARG A 18 7.83 22.89 18.67
C ARG A 18 6.86 21.72 18.73
N VAL A 19 5.74 21.89 19.43
CA VAL A 19 4.68 20.88 19.53
C VAL A 19 4.04 20.65 18.18
N ILE A 20 3.82 21.72 17.40
CA ILE A 20 3.31 21.63 16.03
C ILE A 20 4.28 20.80 15.16
N SER A 21 5.59 21.09 15.24
CA SER A 21 6.61 20.36 14.49
C SER A 21 6.68 18.88 14.88
N GLU A 22 6.56 18.56 16.16
CA GLU A 22 6.55 17.18 16.66
C GLU A 22 5.32 16.41 16.18
N VAL A 23 4.13 17.02 16.28
CA VAL A 23 2.88 16.44 15.77
C VAL A 23 2.96 16.21 14.26
N GLN A 24 3.49 17.17 13.50
CA GLN A 24 3.68 17.02 12.06
C GLN A 24 4.63 15.87 11.72
N SER A 25 5.72 15.71 12.47
CA SER A 25 6.66 14.58 12.29
C SER A 25 5.96 13.23 12.51
N VAL A 26 5.22 13.09 13.62
CA VAL A 26 4.48 11.86 13.95
C VAL A 26 3.39 11.56 12.93
N LEU A 27 2.60 12.56 12.53
CA LEU A 27 1.54 12.39 11.53
C LEU A 27 2.13 12.02 10.17
N ARG A 28 3.22 12.65 9.74
CA ARG A 28 3.89 12.31 8.48
C ARG A 28 4.41 10.87 8.50
N GLY A 29 5.04 10.44 9.59
CA GLY A 29 5.51 9.07 9.75
C GLY A 29 4.37 8.03 9.73
N ARG A 30 3.21 8.36 10.32
CA ARG A 30 2.05 7.46 10.34
C ARG A 30 1.31 7.40 9.01
N ILE A 31 1.08 8.55 8.37
CA ILE A 31 0.32 8.66 7.13
C ILE A 31 1.16 8.17 5.95
N PHE A 32 2.42 8.59 5.86
CA PHE A 32 3.24 8.38 4.67
C PHE A 32 4.25 7.24 4.81
N HIS A 33 4.62 6.81 6.02
CA HIS A 33 5.68 5.82 6.21
C HIS A 33 5.19 4.52 6.86
N ALA A 34 3.88 4.40 7.07
CA ALA A 34 3.25 3.23 7.69
C ALA A 34 3.91 2.80 9.00
N GLY A 35 4.46 3.76 9.76
CA GLY A 35 5.14 3.52 11.02
C GLY A 35 4.18 2.96 12.06
N VAL A 36 4.59 1.89 12.73
CA VAL A 36 3.81 1.28 13.81
C VAL A 36 3.86 2.18 15.05
N PRO A 37 2.72 2.58 15.63
CA PRO A 37 2.73 3.38 16.84
C PRO A 37 3.18 2.54 18.05
N PRO A 38 3.80 3.16 19.06
CA PRO A 38 4.25 2.45 20.26
C PRO A 38 3.09 1.79 21.02
N GLN A 39 1.90 2.39 20.96
CA GLN A 39 0.70 1.90 21.63
C GLN A 39 -0.52 1.99 20.70
N LEU A 40 -1.28 0.91 20.64
CA LEU A 40 -2.60 0.86 20.00
C LEU A 40 -3.66 1.17 21.05
N HIS A 41 -4.62 2.01 20.69
CA HIS A 41 -5.73 2.40 21.54
C HIS A 41 -7.04 1.94 20.89
N GLY A 42 -7.97 1.38 21.66
CA GLY A 42 -9.27 0.90 21.19
C GLY A 42 -9.23 -0.42 20.41
N LEU A 43 -8.09 -1.13 20.45
CA LEU A 43 -7.89 -2.45 19.83
C LEU A 43 -7.30 -3.45 20.84
N GLU A 44 -7.44 -3.19 22.13
CA GLU A 44 -6.77 -3.94 23.20
C GLU A 44 -7.22 -5.39 23.27
N GLU A 45 -8.52 -5.64 23.07
CA GLU A 45 -9.12 -6.97 23.05
C GLU A 45 -8.63 -7.76 21.83
N GLN A 46 -8.75 -7.20 20.63
CA GLN A 46 -8.32 -7.83 19.39
C GLN A 46 -6.80 -8.08 19.38
N ASN A 47 -6.03 -7.17 19.98
CA ASN A 47 -4.59 -7.33 20.16
C ASN A 47 -4.27 -8.53 21.05
N ARG A 48 -4.98 -8.69 22.17
CA ARG A 48 -4.77 -9.81 23.10
C ARG A 48 -5.07 -11.15 22.45
N GLU A 49 -6.20 -11.26 21.78
CA GLU A 49 -6.64 -12.51 21.12
C GLU A 49 -5.67 -12.93 20.00
N LEU A 50 -5.33 -12.00 19.12
CA LEU A 50 -4.44 -12.29 18.00
C LEU A 50 -2.99 -12.55 18.47
N LEU A 51 -2.51 -11.83 19.48
CA LEU A 51 -1.20 -12.06 20.09
C LEU A 51 -1.10 -13.47 20.66
N ASP A 52 -2.11 -13.91 21.40
CA ASP A 52 -2.15 -15.24 21.99
C ASP A 52 -2.08 -16.35 20.93
N LEU A 53 -2.85 -16.22 19.84
CA LEU A 53 -2.85 -17.19 18.73
C LEU A 53 -1.48 -17.29 18.04
N ILE A 54 -0.85 -16.16 17.73
CA ILE A 54 0.45 -16.14 17.07
C ILE A 54 1.56 -16.61 18.03
N GLN A 55 1.47 -16.23 19.31
CA GLN A 55 2.42 -16.65 20.33
C GLN A 55 2.39 -18.16 20.54
N ARG A 56 1.20 -18.77 20.61
CA ARG A 56 1.06 -20.22 20.76
C ARG A 56 1.58 -20.99 19.54
N CYS A 57 1.36 -20.46 18.34
CA CYS A 57 1.97 -21.00 17.12
C CYS A 57 3.51 -21.01 17.21
N ALA A 58 4.11 -19.89 17.62
CA ALA A 58 5.57 -19.77 17.67
C ALA A 58 6.23 -20.52 18.85
N GLN A 59 5.54 -20.68 19.98
CA GLN A 59 6.10 -21.30 21.20
C GLN A 59 5.80 -22.80 21.30
N TYR A 60 4.61 -23.23 20.88
CA TYR A 60 4.12 -24.59 21.06
C TYR A 60 3.92 -25.35 19.74
N GLY A 61 4.11 -24.69 18.58
CA GLY A 61 3.90 -25.31 17.28
C GLY A 61 2.42 -25.57 16.96
N GLU A 62 1.50 -24.82 17.60
CA GLU A 62 0.08 -24.92 17.31
C GLU A 62 -0.25 -24.41 15.90
N SER A 63 -0.91 -25.25 15.10
CA SER A 63 -1.46 -24.84 13.80
C SER A 63 -2.75 -24.03 14.00
N ASN A 64 -2.62 -22.71 13.99
CA ASN A 64 -3.74 -21.78 14.09
C ASN A 64 -3.93 -21.00 12.77
N SER A 65 -5.17 -20.92 12.30
CA SER A 65 -5.57 -20.12 11.14
C SER A 65 -6.51 -19.00 11.58
N VAL A 66 -6.24 -17.76 11.15
CA VAL A 66 -7.04 -16.58 11.52
C VAL A 66 -7.40 -15.79 10.26
N LEU A 67 -8.66 -15.40 10.15
CA LEU A 67 -9.15 -14.50 9.10
C LEU A 67 -9.59 -13.17 9.73
N LEU A 68 -8.85 -12.10 9.47
CA LEU A 68 -9.14 -10.76 10.01
C LEU A 68 -10.02 -9.94 9.05
N ILE A 69 -11.28 -9.67 9.44
CA ILE A 69 -12.26 -8.96 8.59
C ILE A 69 -12.67 -7.64 9.25
N GLY A 70 -12.92 -6.62 8.42
CA GLY A 70 -13.45 -5.33 8.89
C GLY A 70 -13.37 -4.23 7.83
N PRO A 71 -13.99 -3.06 8.07
CA PRO A 71 -13.98 -1.92 7.14
C PRO A 71 -12.57 -1.46 6.75
N ARG A 72 -12.41 -0.83 5.58
CA ARG A 72 -11.12 -0.23 5.18
C ARG A 72 -10.68 0.81 6.21
N GLY A 73 -9.38 0.87 6.50
CA GLY A 73 -8.83 1.79 7.49
C GLY A 73 -9.07 1.43 8.97
N SER A 74 -9.77 0.33 9.28
CA SER A 74 -10.06 -0.07 10.66
C SER A 74 -8.85 -0.57 11.48
N GLY A 75 -7.62 -0.42 10.97
CA GLY A 75 -6.41 -0.81 11.69
C GLY A 75 -5.99 -2.28 11.60
N LYS A 76 -6.65 -3.12 10.79
CA LYS A 76 -6.33 -4.56 10.64
C LYS A 76 -4.84 -4.83 10.37
N SER A 77 -4.30 -4.22 9.31
CA SER A 77 -2.88 -4.39 8.95
C SER A 77 -1.94 -3.78 9.99
N LEU A 78 -2.37 -2.71 10.68
CA LEU A 78 -1.59 -2.08 11.74
C LEU A 78 -1.49 -2.98 12.98
N LEU A 79 -2.60 -3.62 13.34
CA LEU A 79 -2.69 -4.57 14.45
C LEU A 79 -1.73 -5.74 14.24
N VAL A 80 -1.80 -6.38 13.07
CA VAL A 80 -0.92 -7.49 12.70
C VAL A 80 0.56 -7.05 12.75
N LYS A 81 0.90 -5.90 12.14
CA LYS A 81 2.28 -5.36 12.17
C LYS A 81 2.77 -5.11 13.58
N LYS A 82 1.95 -4.53 14.46
CA LYS A 82 2.32 -4.27 15.86
C LYS A 82 2.63 -5.55 16.62
N ILE A 83 1.78 -6.56 16.48
CA ILE A 83 1.95 -7.85 17.17
C ILE A 83 3.22 -8.55 16.70
N LEU A 84 3.48 -8.57 15.38
CA LEU A 84 4.69 -9.18 14.83
C LEU A 84 5.96 -8.43 15.28
N GLU A 85 5.92 -7.10 15.36
CA GLU A 85 7.02 -6.29 15.89
C GLU A 85 7.25 -6.55 17.40
N ASP A 86 6.20 -6.72 18.19
CA ASP A 86 6.31 -7.03 19.61
C ASP A 86 6.84 -8.45 19.85
N LEU A 87 6.34 -9.45 19.10
CA LEU A 87 6.81 -10.83 19.18
C LEU A 87 8.26 -10.98 18.72
N SER A 88 8.70 -10.16 17.75
CA SER A 88 10.09 -10.12 17.28
C SER A 88 11.08 -9.67 18.37
N LYS A 89 10.62 -8.98 19.42
CA LYS A 89 11.45 -8.58 20.57
C LYS A 89 11.70 -9.75 21.54
N THR A 90 10.84 -10.78 21.53
CA THR A 90 10.97 -11.94 22.41
C THR A 90 11.92 -12.97 21.80
N LYS A 91 13.09 -13.17 22.42
CA LYS A 91 14.19 -14.00 21.88
C LYS A 91 13.80 -15.43 21.52
N GLY A 92 12.92 -16.08 22.29
CA GLY A 92 12.47 -17.46 22.02
C GLY A 92 11.48 -17.58 20.85
N VAL A 93 10.74 -16.52 20.55
CA VAL A 93 9.77 -16.48 19.45
C VAL A 93 10.47 -16.17 18.12
N LYS A 94 11.42 -15.23 18.14
CA LYS A 94 12.17 -14.81 16.95
C LYS A 94 12.92 -15.96 16.25
N GLN A 95 13.37 -16.96 16.98
CA GLN A 95 14.10 -18.11 16.42
C GLN A 95 13.19 -19.14 15.76
N ASN A 96 11.91 -19.18 16.14
CA ASN A 96 10.95 -20.19 15.69
C ASN A 96 9.91 -19.65 14.70
N LEU A 97 9.87 -18.32 14.50
CA LEU A 97 8.91 -17.66 13.63
C LEU A 97 9.54 -17.38 12.26
N LEU A 98 8.97 -17.96 11.22
CA LEU A 98 9.20 -17.55 9.83
C LEU A 98 8.04 -16.65 9.38
N GLU A 99 8.28 -15.33 9.33
CA GLU A 99 7.31 -14.39 8.81
C GLU A 99 7.35 -14.37 7.28
N VAL A 100 6.28 -14.82 6.63
CA VAL A 100 6.12 -14.77 5.17
C VAL A 100 5.00 -13.81 4.83
N HIS A 101 5.36 -12.65 4.29
CA HIS A 101 4.38 -11.73 3.70
C HIS A 101 4.02 -12.21 2.30
N LEU A 102 2.82 -12.75 2.15
CA LEU A 102 2.22 -12.90 0.84
C LEU A 102 1.79 -11.51 0.36
N ASN A 103 2.71 -10.80 -0.31
CA ASN A 103 2.39 -9.51 -0.91
C ASN A 103 1.26 -9.72 -1.92
N GLY A 104 0.16 -8.98 -1.76
CA GLY A 104 -1.03 -9.09 -2.62
C GLY A 104 -0.87 -8.48 -4.01
N ILE A 105 0.33 -8.04 -4.39
CA ILE A 105 0.65 -7.50 -5.71
C ILE A 105 1.66 -8.45 -6.37
N SER A 106 1.23 -9.08 -7.46
CA SER A 106 2.06 -9.94 -8.28
C SER A 106 3.16 -9.15 -9.01
N VAL A 107 4.19 -9.85 -9.48
CA VAL A 107 5.25 -9.23 -10.29
C VAL A 107 4.68 -8.59 -11.56
N LEU A 108 3.64 -9.19 -12.17
CA LEU A 108 2.95 -8.62 -13.31
C LEU A 108 2.32 -7.27 -12.96
N GLU A 109 1.58 -7.18 -11.85
CA GLU A 109 0.96 -5.94 -11.41
C GLU A 109 2.00 -4.88 -11.04
N LEU A 110 3.12 -5.29 -10.44
CA LEU A 110 4.25 -4.41 -10.20
C LEU A 110 4.81 -3.83 -11.51
N CYS A 111 4.96 -4.66 -12.55
CA CYS A 111 5.37 -4.22 -13.87
C CYS A 111 4.36 -3.22 -14.48
N LEU A 112 3.06 -3.44 -14.29
CA LEU A 112 2.03 -2.50 -14.75
C LEU A 112 2.08 -1.18 -14.00
N ILE A 113 2.31 -1.18 -12.68
CA ILE A 113 2.50 0.05 -11.90
C ILE A 113 3.72 0.84 -12.41
N ILE A 114 4.82 0.16 -12.76
CA ILE A 114 6.00 0.80 -13.35
C ILE A 114 5.69 1.40 -14.73
N ALA A 115 4.96 0.68 -15.59
CA ALA A 115 4.50 1.21 -16.87
C ALA A 115 3.64 2.48 -16.69
N MET A 116 2.68 2.46 -15.75
CA MET A 116 1.84 3.63 -15.45
C MET A 116 2.65 4.80 -14.94
N LYS A 117 3.62 4.55 -14.04
CA LYS A 117 4.56 5.57 -13.55
C LYS A 117 5.30 6.23 -14.72
N HIS A 118 5.79 5.43 -15.68
CA HIS A 118 6.48 5.93 -16.86
C HIS A 118 5.59 6.84 -17.70
N LEU A 119 4.35 6.41 -17.98
CA LEU A 119 3.37 7.21 -18.71
C LEU A 119 3.09 8.54 -18.02
N VAL A 120 2.77 8.51 -16.71
CA VAL A 120 2.51 9.71 -15.91
C VAL A 120 3.68 10.68 -15.89
N THR A 121 4.91 10.17 -15.89
CA THR A 121 6.12 11.00 -15.90
C THR A 121 6.35 11.66 -17.27
N LEU A 122 5.98 10.99 -18.37
CA LEU A 122 6.13 11.52 -19.73
C LEU A 122 5.05 12.52 -20.12
N SER A 123 3.81 12.25 -19.72
CA SER A 123 2.65 13.03 -20.12
C SER A 123 2.18 14.01 -19.04
N GLU A 124 3.07 14.43 -18.14
CA GLU A 124 2.79 15.41 -17.08
C GLU A 124 1.51 15.12 -16.26
N GLY A 125 1.20 13.83 -16.02
CA GLY A 125 0.02 13.42 -15.25
C GLY A 125 -1.27 13.26 -16.06
N ASP A 126 -1.21 13.31 -17.39
CA ASP A 126 -2.38 13.07 -18.24
C ASP A 126 -2.99 11.68 -18.02
N PRO A 127 -4.32 11.56 -18.17
CA PRO A 127 -5.01 10.27 -18.17
C PRO A 127 -4.48 9.32 -19.25
N PHE A 128 -4.45 8.03 -18.92
CA PHE A 128 -4.07 6.97 -19.86
C PHE A 128 -5.11 5.86 -19.84
N ASN A 129 -5.09 4.96 -20.83
CA ASN A 129 -5.93 3.77 -20.87
C ASN A 129 -5.08 2.49 -20.80
N PHE A 130 -5.74 1.33 -20.78
CA PHE A 130 -5.05 0.04 -20.71
C PHE A 130 -4.15 -0.22 -21.92
N GLU A 131 -4.54 0.17 -23.13
CA GLU A 131 -3.69 -0.03 -24.32
C GLU A 131 -2.34 0.68 -24.20
N MET A 132 -2.34 1.92 -23.70
CA MET A 132 -1.10 2.68 -23.48
C MET A 132 -0.19 1.99 -22.46
N VAL A 133 -0.78 1.51 -21.35
CA VAL A 133 -0.05 0.76 -20.31
C VAL A 133 0.49 -0.56 -20.87
N TYR A 134 -0.32 -1.28 -21.64
CA TYR A 134 0.07 -2.56 -22.23
C TYR A 134 1.22 -2.39 -23.23
N GLN A 135 1.19 -1.35 -24.06
CA GLN A 135 2.28 -1.02 -24.98
C GLN A 135 3.59 -0.73 -24.24
N GLU A 136 3.54 0.08 -23.17
CA GLU A 136 4.72 0.38 -22.37
C GLU A 136 5.27 -0.86 -21.65
N TYR A 137 4.39 -1.71 -21.12
CA TYR A 137 4.76 -3.01 -20.56
C TYR A 137 5.38 -3.95 -21.62
N GLN A 138 4.86 -3.97 -22.85
CA GLN A 138 5.41 -4.80 -23.93
C GLN A 138 6.85 -4.41 -24.30
N LYS A 139 7.21 -3.11 -24.25
CA LYS A 139 8.60 -2.67 -24.45
C LYS A 139 9.56 -3.28 -23.43
N PHE A 140 9.08 -3.57 -22.22
CA PHE A 140 9.84 -4.29 -21.20
C PHE A 140 9.83 -5.81 -21.44
N ALA A 141 8.65 -6.40 -21.62
CA ALA A 141 8.49 -7.86 -21.74
C ALA A 141 9.18 -8.45 -22.97
N GLN A 142 9.32 -7.69 -24.06
CA GLN A 142 9.96 -8.15 -25.31
C GLN A 142 11.50 -8.02 -25.30
N LYS A 143 12.13 -7.45 -24.25
CA LYS A 143 13.59 -7.42 -24.14
C LYS A 143 14.15 -8.83 -23.96
N LYS A 144 15.24 -9.14 -24.67
CA LYS A 144 15.92 -10.45 -24.61
C LYS A 144 16.26 -10.81 -23.15
N GLY A 145 15.87 -12.01 -22.72
CA GLY A 145 16.11 -12.53 -21.36
C GLY A 145 14.91 -12.46 -20.42
N LEU A 146 13.83 -11.75 -20.78
CA LEU A 146 12.65 -11.54 -19.92
C LEU A 146 11.42 -12.39 -20.31
N SER A 147 11.61 -13.51 -21.00
CA SER A 147 10.53 -14.38 -21.48
C SER A 147 9.52 -14.78 -20.38
N ILE A 148 10.00 -14.93 -19.14
CA ILE A 148 9.19 -15.25 -17.96
C ILE A 148 8.16 -14.15 -17.61
N GLN A 149 8.40 -12.91 -18.03
CA GLN A 149 7.50 -11.78 -17.82
C GLN A 149 6.63 -11.47 -19.04
N SER A 150 6.58 -12.35 -20.04
CA SER A 150 5.74 -12.20 -21.23
C SER A 150 4.39 -12.87 -21.03
N PHE A 151 3.36 -12.10 -20.67
CA PHE A 151 2.01 -12.59 -20.45
C PHE A 151 1.06 -12.23 -21.60
N GLU A 152 0.08 -13.09 -21.86
CA GLU A 152 -0.97 -12.83 -22.84
C GLU A 152 -1.85 -11.64 -22.42
N LYS A 153 -2.31 -10.85 -23.40
CA LYS A 153 -3.12 -9.64 -23.17
C LYS A 153 -4.30 -9.83 -22.21
N PRO A 154 -5.09 -10.94 -22.25
CA PRO A 154 -6.19 -11.16 -21.31
C PRO A 154 -5.75 -11.29 -19.84
N VAL A 155 -4.57 -11.89 -19.61
CA VAL A 155 -3.99 -12.03 -18.26
C VAL A 155 -3.55 -10.67 -17.74
N VAL A 156 -2.95 -9.86 -18.61
CA VAL A 156 -2.52 -8.50 -18.27
C VAL A 156 -3.70 -7.58 -18.01
N LEU A 157 -4.79 -7.72 -18.77
CA LEU A 157 -6.04 -7.01 -18.54
C LEU A 157 -6.64 -7.37 -17.17
N LYS A 158 -6.62 -8.66 -16.78
CA LYS A 158 -7.08 -9.10 -15.46
C LYS A 158 -6.28 -8.49 -14.31
N ALA A 159 -4.96 -8.42 -14.44
CA ALA A 159 -4.09 -7.76 -13.48
C ALA A 159 -4.40 -6.24 -13.38
N PHE A 160 -4.64 -5.58 -14.51
CA PHE A 160 -5.04 -4.17 -14.53
C PHE A 160 -6.41 -3.92 -13.88
N GLU A 161 -7.38 -4.80 -14.09
CA GLU A 161 -8.68 -4.75 -13.41
C GLU A 161 -8.51 -4.89 -11.89
N HIS A 162 -7.61 -5.75 -11.43
CA HIS A 162 -7.32 -5.90 -10.01
C HIS A 162 -6.69 -4.64 -9.42
N LEU A 163 -5.72 -4.01 -10.10
CA LEU A 163 -5.15 -2.72 -9.69
C LEU A 163 -6.20 -1.60 -9.58
N THR A 164 -7.19 -1.60 -10.48
CA THR A 164 -8.32 -0.67 -10.42
C THR A 164 -9.20 -0.97 -9.20
N ALA A 165 -9.48 -2.23 -8.89
CA ALA A 165 -10.26 -2.63 -7.71
C ALA A 165 -9.55 -2.30 -6.38
N LEU A 166 -8.21 -2.27 -6.39
CA LEU A 166 -7.37 -1.85 -5.28
C LEU A 166 -7.22 -0.31 -5.16
N GLU A 167 -7.86 0.47 -6.04
CA GLU A 167 -7.80 1.94 -6.06
C GLU A 167 -6.38 2.50 -6.25
N PHE A 168 -5.48 1.74 -6.89
CA PHE A 168 -4.22 2.31 -7.41
C PHE A 168 -4.49 3.24 -8.60
N VAL A 169 -5.61 3.01 -9.27
CA VAL A 169 -6.00 3.62 -10.53
C VAL A 169 -7.49 3.93 -10.45
N ASN A 170 -7.89 5.18 -10.71
CA ASN A 170 -9.30 5.58 -10.76
C ASN A 170 -9.72 5.92 -12.18
N SER A 171 -10.92 5.48 -12.56
CA SER A 171 -11.51 5.91 -13.82
C SER A 171 -12.12 7.29 -13.69
N ILE A 172 -11.93 8.09 -14.74
CA ILE A 172 -12.38 9.49 -14.81
C ILE A 172 -13.82 9.57 -15.34
N ASP A 173 -14.27 8.54 -16.08
CA ASP A 173 -15.54 8.57 -16.77
C ASP A 173 -16.67 7.90 -15.97
N ASN A 174 -17.58 8.71 -15.42
CA ASN A 174 -18.88 8.21 -14.95
C ASN A 174 -19.77 7.71 -16.11
N ILE A 175 -19.38 7.98 -17.36
CA ILE A 175 -20.08 7.61 -18.60
C ILE A 175 -19.70 6.18 -19.06
N ALA A 176 -18.74 5.54 -18.37
CA ALA A 176 -18.00 4.38 -18.85
C ALA A 176 -18.73 3.02 -18.91
N LYS A 177 -20.07 2.97 -18.79
CA LYS A 177 -20.78 1.68 -18.89
C LYS A 177 -20.78 1.10 -20.31
N ASN A 178 -20.66 1.95 -21.35
CA ASN A 178 -20.69 1.52 -22.76
C ASN A 178 -19.33 1.50 -23.46
N THR A 179 -18.27 2.01 -22.82
CA THR A 179 -16.91 1.99 -23.40
C THR A 179 -16.22 0.68 -23.04
N PRO A 180 -15.58 -0.01 -24.01
CA PRO A 180 -14.79 -1.20 -23.70
C PRO A 180 -13.71 -0.89 -22.67
N LYS A 181 -13.48 -1.83 -21.75
CA LYS A 181 -12.61 -1.62 -20.58
C LYS A 181 -11.17 -1.24 -20.96
N GLU A 182 -10.70 -1.71 -22.11
CA GLU A 182 -9.35 -1.44 -22.64
C GLU A 182 -9.12 0.04 -22.99
N TYR A 183 -10.18 0.77 -23.35
CA TYR A 183 -10.10 2.16 -23.81
C TYR A 183 -10.61 3.18 -22.78
N ARG A 184 -10.95 2.73 -21.58
CA ARG A 184 -11.39 3.61 -20.50
C ARG A 184 -10.20 4.40 -19.96
N LEU A 185 -10.36 5.72 -19.88
CA LEU A 185 -9.34 6.58 -19.31
C LEU A 185 -9.32 6.48 -17.78
N VAL A 186 -8.11 6.47 -17.26
CA VAL A 186 -7.80 6.34 -15.84
C VAL A 186 -6.64 7.25 -15.44
N THR A 187 -6.60 7.61 -14.16
CA THR A 187 -5.47 8.29 -13.53
C THR A 187 -4.84 7.42 -12.46
N LEU A 188 -3.50 7.44 -12.39
CA LEU A 188 -2.74 6.84 -11.29
C LEU A 188 -2.95 7.68 -10.02
N LEU A 189 -3.34 7.04 -8.91
CA LEU A 189 -3.55 7.72 -7.62
C LEU A 189 -2.31 7.71 -6.71
N VAL A 190 -1.24 7.03 -7.14
CA VAL A 190 -0.01 6.88 -6.38
C VAL A 190 1.07 7.76 -6.96
N ASP A 191 1.73 8.52 -6.09
CA ASP A 191 2.80 9.41 -6.49
C ASP A 191 4.03 8.61 -6.98
N PRO A 192 4.67 8.99 -8.10
CA PRO A 192 5.86 8.31 -8.62
C PRO A 192 7.00 8.12 -7.61
N THR A 193 7.17 9.05 -6.66
CA THR A 193 8.19 8.95 -5.59
C THR A 193 7.86 7.85 -4.58
N GLN A 194 6.57 7.62 -4.31
CA GLN A 194 6.11 6.54 -3.43
C GLN A 194 6.35 5.18 -4.08
N ILE A 195 6.13 5.07 -5.39
CA ILE A 195 6.40 3.84 -6.15
C ILE A 195 7.89 3.49 -6.08
N ASN A 196 8.79 4.45 -6.32
CA ASN A 196 10.23 4.25 -6.22
C ASN A 196 10.65 3.81 -4.80
N SER A 197 10.09 4.46 -3.76
CA SER A 197 10.37 4.11 -2.36
C SER A 197 9.87 2.71 -1.99
N ALA A 198 8.73 2.28 -2.54
CA ALA A 198 8.17 0.95 -2.32
C ALA A 198 9.01 -0.14 -3.02
N LEU A 199 9.46 0.10 -4.25
CA LEU A 199 10.29 -0.83 -5.02
C LEU A 199 11.63 -1.15 -4.35
N GLN A 200 12.25 -0.15 -3.69
CA GLN A 200 13.49 -0.35 -2.94
C GLN A 200 13.30 -1.28 -1.73
N ARG A 201 12.11 -1.28 -1.13
CA ARG A 201 11.77 -2.09 0.05
C ARG A 201 11.15 -3.44 -0.31
N TYR A 202 10.90 -3.71 -1.59
CA TYR A 202 10.30 -4.96 -2.02
C TYR A 202 11.33 -6.12 -1.92
N PRO A 203 11.10 -7.10 -1.03
CA PRO A 203 12.13 -8.08 -0.64
C PRO A 203 12.59 -8.99 -1.78
N ASP A 204 11.67 -9.39 -2.67
CA ASP A 204 11.93 -10.38 -3.73
C ASP A 204 11.65 -9.86 -5.15
N CYS A 205 11.88 -8.56 -5.39
CA CYS A 205 11.58 -7.98 -6.71
C CYS A 205 12.70 -8.37 -7.68
N PRO A 206 12.37 -8.99 -8.83
CA PRO A 206 13.37 -9.39 -9.82
C PRO A 206 14.26 -8.22 -10.23
N THR A 207 15.56 -8.47 -10.37
CA THR A 207 16.57 -7.44 -10.60
C THR A 207 16.26 -6.62 -11.85
N GLU A 208 15.75 -7.25 -12.90
CA GLU A 208 15.40 -6.61 -14.16
C GLU A 208 14.20 -5.66 -14.01
N VAL A 209 13.24 -6.01 -13.15
CA VAL A 209 12.09 -5.14 -12.84
C VAL A 209 12.56 -3.92 -12.06
N LYS A 210 13.48 -4.09 -11.09
CA LYS A 210 14.10 -2.95 -10.38
C LYS A 210 14.87 -2.04 -11.34
N GLN A 211 15.69 -2.62 -12.22
CA GLN A 211 16.45 -1.87 -13.22
C GLN A 211 15.53 -1.09 -14.16
N TRP A 212 14.46 -1.73 -14.65
CA TRP A 212 13.50 -1.07 -15.52
C TRP A 212 12.80 0.11 -14.82
N ALA A 213 12.41 -0.05 -13.55
CA ALA A 213 11.79 1.04 -12.79
C ALA A 213 12.71 2.25 -12.57
N THR A 214 14.03 2.03 -12.48
CA THR A 214 15.04 3.09 -12.35
C THR A 214 15.52 3.64 -13.69
N SER A 215 15.20 2.96 -14.78
CA SER A 215 15.59 3.39 -16.12
C SER A 215 14.83 4.68 -16.42
N ALA A 216 15.50 5.83 -16.28
CA ALA A 216 15.00 7.06 -16.86
C ALA A 216 14.83 6.82 -18.35
N ILE A 217 13.63 7.10 -18.84
CA ILE A 217 13.24 6.88 -20.23
C ILE A 217 14.18 7.72 -21.10
N VAL A 218 14.92 7.03 -21.99
CA VAL A 218 15.51 7.64 -23.18
C VAL A 218 14.42 7.75 -24.23
#